data_AF-A0A835LWY7-F1
#
_entry.id   AF-A0A835LWY7-F1
#
_cell.length_a   1.000
_cell.length_b   1.000
_cell.length_c   1.000
_cell.angle_alpha   90.00
_cell.angle_beta   90.00
_cell.angle_gamma   90.00
#
_symmetry.space_group_name_H-M   'P 1'
#
loop_
_entity.id
_entity.type
_entity.pdbx_description
1 polymer ?
#
loop_
_entity_poly.entity_id
_entity_poly.type
_entity_poly.pdbx_seq_one_letter_code
_entity_poly.pdbx_strand_id
1 'polypeptide(L)'
;MTVLPTGDLPADKISLAQLVQAISNGALVLSRDTDFDGCMQLVREITTKVPIYLANSLNSLRLEGQKTAAIEILEQFDWEVPDWVIVPGGNLENICA
;
A
#
# COMPACT_ATOMS: atom_id res chain seq x y z
N MET A 1 -12.47 2.98 2.87
CA MET A 1 -12.25 4.33 2.28
C MET A 1 -10.82 4.36 1.79
N THR A 2 -10.60 4.52 0.48
CA THR A 2 -9.25 4.68 -0.06
C THR A 2 -9.07 6.17 -0.32
N VAL A 3 -8.34 6.85 0.56
CA VAL A 3 -7.98 8.25 0.36
C VAL A 3 -6.69 8.24 -0.45
N LEU A 4 -6.74 8.83 -1.64
CA LEU A 4 -5.58 8.89 -2.49
C LEU A 4 -4.99 10.30 -2.47
N PRO A 5 -3.69 10.42 -2.21
CA PRO A 5 -2.97 11.64 -2.46
C PRO A 5 -2.94 11.94 -3.95
N THR A 6 -3.66 12.97 -4.35
CA THR A 6 -3.71 13.53 -5.71
C THR A 6 -2.48 14.33 -6.08
N GLY A 7 -1.38 14.14 -5.35
CA GLY A 7 -0.58 15.27 -4.99
C GLY A 7 0.93 15.12 -5.05
N ASP A 8 1.45 13.91 -4.83
CA ASP A 8 2.79 13.49 -5.30
C ASP A 8 2.70 12.75 -6.63
N LEU A 9 1.49 12.58 -7.14
CA LEU A 9 1.24 12.17 -8.50
C LEU A 9 0.55 13.36 -9.14
N PRO A 10 1.07 13.93 -10.25
CA PRO A 10 0.41 15.01 -10.98
C PRO A 10 -1.09 14.72 -11.08
N ALA A 11 -1.95 15.73 -10.94
CA ALA A 11 -3.41 15.58 -11.02
C ALA A 11 -3.89 14.74 -12.23
N ASP A 12 -3.04 14.61 -13.25
CA ASP A 12 -3.20 13.85 -14.49
C ASP A 12 -2.59 12.42 -14.50
N LYS A 13 -2.03 11.90 -13.38
CA LYS A 13 -1.29 10.63 -13.33
C LYS A 13 -1.95 9.50 -12.55
N ILE A 14 -3.02 9.74 -11.77
CA ILE A 14 -3.85 8.64 -11.27
C ILE A 14 -4.89 8.33 -12.34
N SER A 15 -4.52 7.42 -13.23
CA SER A 15 -5.39 6.96 -14.31
C SER A 15 -6.57 6.17 -13.74
N LEU A 16 -7.70 6.20 -14.47
CA LEU A 16 -8.82 5.29 -14.20
C LEU A 16 -8.35 3.82 -14.15
N ALA A 17 -7.33 3.47 -14.95
CA ALA A 17 -6.75 2.12 -14.96
C ALA A 17 -6.13 1.72 -13.60
N GLN A 18 -5.52 2.65 -12.87
CA GLN A 18 -4.99 2.38 -11.52
C GLN A 18 -6.10 2.28 -10.47
N LEU A 19 -7.24 2.94 -10.71
CA LEU A 19 -8.38 2.95 -9.80
C LEU A 19 -9.43 1.88 -10.09
N VAL A 20 -9.36 1.25 -11.25
CA VAL A 20 -10.42 0.37 -11.75
C VAL A 20 -10.76 -0.72 -10.74
N GLN A 21 -9.75 -1.30 -10.08
CA GLN A 21 -9.97 -2.32 -9.07
C GLN A 21 -10.65 -1.75 -7.83
N ALA A 22 -10.22 -0.59 -7.33
CA ALA A 22 -10.83 0.04 -6.16
C ALA A 22 -12.30 0.41 -6.43
N ILE A 23 -12.57 1.06 -7.56
CA ILE A 23 -13.92 1.49 -7.96
C ILE A 23 -14.82 0.27 -8.18
N SER A 24 -14.34 -0.75 -8.91
CA SER A 24 -15.11 -1.97 -9.19
C SER A 24 -15.43 -2.77 -7.93
N ASN A 25 -14.60 -2.68 -6.89
CA ASN A 25 -14.85 -3.28 -5.58
C ASN A 25 -15.66 -2.36 -4.64
N GLY A 26 -16.26 -1.28 -5.16
CA GLY A 26 -17.13 -0.39 -4.39
C GLY A 26 -16.40 0.52 -3.41
N ALA A 27 -15.09 0.74 -3.56
CA ALA A 27 -14.37 1.66 -2.71
C ALA A 27 -14.86 3.10 -2.93
N LEU A 28 -15.12 3.81 -1.84
CA LEU A 28 -15.24 5.26 -1.88
C LEU A 28 -13.85 5.85 -2.15
N VAL A 29 -13.68 6.42 -3.35
CA VAL A 29 -12.47 7.11 -3.79
C VAL A 29 -12.72 8.61 -3.69
N LEU A 30 -11.85 9.30 -2.95
CA LEU A 30 -11.90 10.76 -2.80
C LEU A 30 -10.72 11.37 -3.57
N SER A 31 -11.03 12.25 -4.52
CA SER A 31 -10.06 13.09 -5.22
C SER A 31 -10.14 14.50 -4.64
N ARG A 32 -9.01 15.07 -4.23
CA ARG A 32 -8.91 16.41 -3.65
C ARG A 32 -7.99 17.24 -4.55
N ASP A 33 -8.08 18.55 -4.49
CA ASP A 33 -7.10 19.43 -5.14
C ASP A 33 -6.01 19.77 -4.12
N THR A 34 -5.07 18.84 -3.89
CA THR A 34 -3.98 18.99 -2.92
C THR A 34 -2.82 18.04 -3.22
N ASP A 35 -1.65 18.35 -2.65
CA ASP A 35 -0.43 17.53 -2.75
C ASP A 35 -0.48 16.28 -1.83
N PHE A 36 0.56 15.41 -1.86
CA PHE A 36 0.52 14.17 -1.08
C PHE A 36 0.53 14.42 0.41
N ASP A 37 1.34 15.39 0.83
CA ASP A 37 1.43 15.82 2.22
C ASP A 37 0.08 16.33 2.71
N GLY A 38 -0.62 17.15 1.91
CA GLY A 38 -1.97 17.62 2.21
C GLY A 38 -2.98 16.48 2.35
N CYS A 39 -2.91 15.47 1.47
CA CYS A 39 -3.74 14.27 1.60
C CYS A 39 -3.40 13.42 2.82
N MET A 40 -2.12 13.25 3.15
CA MET A 40 -1.70 12.50 4.34
C MET A 40 -2.08 13.21 5.64
N GLN A 41 -2.02 14.54 5.66
CA GLN A 41 -2.52 15.33 6.79
C GLN A 41 -4.03 15.09 6.99
N LEU A 42 -4.81 15.13 5.92
CA LEU A 42 -6.25 14.91 5.96
C LEU A 42 -6.60 13.47 6.39
N VAL A 43 -5.85 12.48 5.93
CA VAL A 43 -5.97 11.09 6.39
C VAL A 43 -5.74 11.00 7.90
N ARG A 44 -4.67 11.62 8.42
CA ARG A 44 -4.40 11.66 9.87
C ARG A 44 -5.56 12.32 10.62
N GLU A 45 -6.01 13.49 10.19
CA GLU A 45 -7.13 14.20 10.82
C GLU A 45 -8.41 13.36 10.87
N ILE A 46 -8.77 12.67 9.78
CA ILE A 46 -9.97 11.82 9.75
C ILE A 46 -9.81 10.62 10.69
N THR A 47 -8.66 9.95 10.68
CA THR A 47 -8.42 8.77 11.53
C THR A 47 -8.46 9.09 13.03
N THR A 48 -8.22 10.36 13.42
CA THR A 48 -8.37 10.78 14.82
C THR A 48 -9.82 11.04 15.24
N LYS A 49 -10.72 11.32 14.28
CA LYS A 49 -12.12 11.71 14.53
C LYS A 49 -13.11 10.58 14.28
N VAL A 50 -12.75 9.60 13.46
CA VAL A 50 -13.62 8.52 13.00
C VAL A 50 -12.84 7.21 13.11
N PRO A 51 -13.46 6.10 13.58
CA PRO A 51 -12.80 4.81 13.70
C PRO A 51 -12.56 4.17 12.33
N ILE A 52 -11.52 4.64 11.64
CA ILE A 52 -11.10 4.15 10.32
C ILE A 52 -9.66 3.62 10.46
N TYR A 53 -9.47 2.36 10.08
CA TYR A 53 -8.15 1.75 10.04
C TYR A 53 -7.41 2.10 8.75
N LEU A 54 -6.10 2.35 8.87
CA LEU A 54 -5.22 2.57 7.72
C LEU A 54 -4.68 1.23 7.21
N ALA A 55 -4.80 1.04 5.90
CA ALA A 55 -4.31 -0.14 5.18
C ALA A 55 -2.98 0.10 4.47
N ASN A 56 -2.31 1.23 4.71
CA ASN A 56 -1.04 1.58 4.06
C ASN A 56 0.17 1.10 4.89
N SER A 57 1.37 1.49 4.43
CA SER A 57 2.68 1.25 5.05
C SER A 57 2.77 1.52 6.56
N LEU A 58 1.95 2.43 7.09
CA LEU A 58 1.94 2.76 8.52
C LEU A 58 1.37 1.62 9.38
N ASN A 59 0.79 0.59 8.76
CA ASN A 59 0.25 -0.57 9.45
C ASN A 59 1.24 -1.75 9.41
N SER A 60 1.89 -2.01 10.56
CA SER A 60 2.85 -3.09 10.73
C SER A 60 2.27 -4.49 10.46
N LEU A 61 0.95 -4.68 10.59
CA LEU A 61 0.29 -5.96 10.26
C LEU A 61 0.49 -6.37 8.81
N ARG A 62 0.80 -5.43 7.90
CA ARG A 62 1.10 -5.77 6.50
C ARG A 62 2.38 -6.60 6.37
N LEU A 63 3.39 -6.34 7.20
CA LEU A 63 4.65 -7.09 7.19
C LEU A 63 4.41 -8.55 7.57
N GLU A 64 3.52 -8.80 8.54
CA GLU A 64 3.14 -10.15 8.97
C GLU A 64 2.52 -10.99 7.85
N GLY A 65 1.79 -10.35 6.93
CA GLY A 65 1.32 -11.00 5.71
C GLY A 65 2.42 -11.15 4.66
N GLN A 66 3.23 -10.11 4.42
CA GLN A 66 4.25 -10.11 3.39
C GLN A 66 5.34 -11.17 3.60
N LYS A 67 5.74 -11.40 4.86
CA LYS A 67 6.77 -12.41 5.21
C LYS A 67 6.41 -13.84 4.78
N THR A 68 5.11 -14.11 4.61
CA THR A 68 4.64 -15.44 4.16
C THR A 68 5.20 -15.80 2.80
N ALA A 69 5.44 -14.82 1.92
CA ALA A 69 6.09 -15.06 0.63
C ALA A 69 7.48 -15.67 0.78
N ALA A 70 8.27 -15.28 1.78
CA ALA A 70 9.58 -15.87 2.03
C ALA A 70 9.47 -17.32 2.54
N ILE A 71 8.44 -17.61 3.34
CA ILE A 71 8.15 -18.97 3.83
C ILE A 71 7.69 -19.85 2.66
N GLU A 72 6.81 -19.34 1.80
CA GLU A 72 6.32 -20.03 0.59
C GLU A 72 7.45 -20.30 -0.40
N ILE A 73 8.42 -19.39 -0.57
CA ILE A 73 9.61 -19.64 -1.39
C ILE A 73 10.34 -20.89 -0.88
N LEU A 74 10.60 -20.99 0.43
CA LEU A 74 11.26 -22.17 1.00
C LEU A 74 10.43 -23.44 0.80
N GLU A 75 9.11 -23.38 1.05
CA GLU A 75 8.22 -24.52 0.82
C GLU A 75 8.26 -25.00 -0.63
N GLN A 76 8.28 -24.09 -1.60
CA GLN A 76 8.35 -24.38 -3.04
C GLN A 76 9.71 -24.91 -3.50
N PHE A 77 10.77 -24.67 -2.73
CA PHE A 77 12.13 -25.21 -2.94
C PHE A 77 12.41 -26.45 -2.07
N ASP A 78 11.38 -27.18 -1.65
CA ASP A 78 11.53 -28.37 -0.77
C ASP A 78 12.34 -28.08 0.50
N TRP A 79 12.19 -26.87 1.04
CA TRP A 79 12.91 -26.32 2.19
C TRP A 79 14.40 -26.08 1.98
N GLU A 80 14.88 -26.05 0.73
CA GLU A 80 16.23 -25.60 0.39
C GLU A 80 16.30 -24.06 0.33
N VAL A 81 17.27 -23.50 1.04
CA VAL A 81 17.47 -22.04 1.08
C VAL A 81 18.18 -21.58 -0.19
N PRO A 82 17.61 -20.66 -0.98
CA PRO A 82 18.29 -20.13 -2.15
C PRO A 82 19.49 -19.27 -1.74
N ASP A 83 20.56 -19.32 -2.53
CA ASP A 83 21.75 -18.47 -2.30
C ASP A 83 21.43 -16.98 -2.42
N TRP A 84 20.46 -16.63 -3.27
CA TRP A 84 20.10 -15.26 -3.58
C TRP A 84 18.59 -15.10 -3.75
N VAL A 85 18.07 -14.04 -3.14
CA VAL A 85 16.70 -13.55 -3.37
C VAL A 85 16.78 -12.08 -3.76
N ILE A 86 16.27 -11.73 -4.95
CA ILE A 86 16.30 -10.37 -5.48
C ILE A 86 14.92 -9.74 -5.25
N VAL A 87 14.85 -8.76 -4.34
CA VAL A 87 13.61 -8.06 -3.99
C VAL A 87 13.66 -6.62 -4.51
N PRO A 88 12.78 -6.20 -5.44
CA PRO A 88 12.73 -4.82 -5.90
C PRO A 88 12.40 -3.83 -4.77
N GLY A 89 13.29 -2.86 -4.54
CA GLY A 89 13.19 -1.86 -3.47
C GLY A 89 12.28 -0.69 -3.83
N GLY A 90 10.97 -0.90 -3.93
CA GLY A 90 9.99 0.18 -4.08
C GLY A 90 9.73 0.92 -2.76
N ASN A 91 8.91 0.31 -1.90
CA ASN A 91 8.55 0.87 -0.58
C ASN A 91 9.53 0.45 0.54
N LEU A 92 10.59 -0.29 0.21
CA LEU A 92 11.60 -0.87 1.13
C LEU A 92 11.07 -1.77 2.26
N GLU A 93 9.77 -1.83 2.52
CA GLU A 93 9.16 -2.76 3.46
C GLU A 93 9.30 -4.21 3.02
N ASN A 94 9.23 -4.47 1.71
CA ASN A 94 9.26 -5.83 1.16
C ASN A 94 10.57 -6.58 1.45
N ILE A 95 11.69 -5.86 1.67
CA ILE A 95 12.97 -6.49 2.02
C ILE A 95 13.09 -6.74 3.52
N CYS A 96 12.36 -5.99 4.34
CA CYS A 96 12.34 -6.15 5.79
C CYS A 96 11.29 -7.17 6.26
N ALA A 97 10.30 -7.45 5.42
CA ALA A 97 9.21 -8.39 5.70
C ALA A 97 9.70 -9.83 5.77
#